data_AF-A0A7C2AFV1-F1
#
_entry.id   AF-A0A7C2AFV1-F1
#
_cell.length_a   1.000
_cell.length_b   1.000
_cell.length_c   1.000
_cell.angle_alpha   90.00
_cell.angle_beta   90.00
_cell.angle_gamma   90.00
#
_symmetry.space_group_name_H-M   'P 1'
#
loop_
_entity.id
_entity.type
_entity.pdbx_description
1 polymer ?
#
loop_
_entity_poly.entity_id
_entity_poly.type
_entity_poly.pdbx_seq_one_letter_code
_entity_poly.pdbx_strand_id
1 'polypeptide(L)'
;KSWALAPAYDLAYSYKPGSKWVNSHWMSLNGKRDNFSREDFYSLERVSLLFTKHYIDRVLDEIIEKVSQWAVLATEHEVPTSLIDEVASNLRLQL
;
A
#
# COMPACT_ATOMS: atom_id res chain seq x y z
N LYS A 1 19.57 22.41 -14.69
CA LYS A 1 19.11 20.99 -14.70
C LYS A 1 18.10 20.84 -13.57
N SER A 2 16.89 20.37 -13.84
CA SER A 2 15.86 20.12 -12.82
C SER A 2 15.93 18.67 -12.36
N TRP A 3 15.92 18.45 -11.05
CA TRP A 3 15.75 17.12 -10.47
C TRP A 3 14.30 16.66 -10.61
N ALA A 4 14.11 15.36 -10.81
CA ALA A 4 12.81 14.70 -10.84
C ALA A 4 12.93 13.32 -10.18
N LEU A 5 11.81 12.82 -9.65
CA LEU A 5 11.74 11.46 -9.12
C LEU A 5 11.84 10.45 -10.27
N ALA A 6 12.67 9.43 -10.10
CA ALA A 6 12.67 8.27 -10.98
C ALA A 6 11.43 7.40 -10.69
N PRO A 7 10.97 6.58 -11.66
CA PRO A 7 9.95 5.58 -11.40
C PRO A 7 10.36 4.65 -10.24
N ALA A 8 9.36 4.16 -9.50
CA ALA A 8 9.60 3.11 -8.52
C ALA A 8 10.08 1.83 -9.22
N TYR A 9 11.05 1.15 -8.60
CA TYR A 9 11.61 -0.12 -9.06
C TYR A 9 11.74 -1.06 -7.84
N ASP A 10 12.06 -2.33 -8.09
CA ASP A 10 12.17 -3.38 -7.06
C ASP A 10 10.89 -3.57 -6.21
N LEU A 11 9.73 -3.54 -6.86
CA LEU A 11 8.45 -3.86 -6.22
C LEU A 11 8.26 -5.38 -6.14
N ALA A 12 8.32 -5.94 -4.92
CA ALA A 12 8.12 -7.36 -4.67
C ALA A 12 7.25 -7.62 -3.44
N TYR A 13 6.37 -8.62 -3.52
CA TYR A 13 5.67 -9.13 -2.35
C TYR A 13 6.63 -9.97 -1.50
N SER A 14 6.93 -9.50 -0.30
CA SER A 14 7.88 -10.14 0.63
C SER A 14 7.32 -10.31 2.04
N TYR A 15 6.04 -9.98 2.24
CA TYR A 15 5.41 -10.03 3.54
C TYR A 15 5.32 -11.48 4.04
N LYS A 16 5.86 -11.72 5.23
CA LYS A 16 5.81 -13.04 5.87
C LYS A 16 5.47 -12.90 7.36
N PRO A 17 4.24 -13.23 7.78
CA PRO A 17 3.85 -13.25 9.19
C PRO A 17 4.83 -14.06 10.04
N GLY A 18 5.17 -13.54 11.23
CA GLY A 18 6.12 -14.18 12.14
C GLY A 18 7.60 -14.06 11.76
N SER A 19 7.94 -13.54 10.58
CA SER A 19 9.32 -13.23 10.22
C SER A 19 9.85 -12.06 11.06
N LYS A 20 11.07 -12.16 11.60
CA LYS A 20 11.70 -11.04 12.31
C LYS A 20 12.03 -9.84 11.40
N TRP A 21 12.06 -10.06 10.07
CA TRP A 21 12.59 -9.09 9.12
C TRP A 21 11.55 -8.49 8.19
N VAL A 22 10.51 -9.24 7.83
CA VAL A 22 9.54 -8.87 6.77
C VAL A 22 8.09 -9.09 7.21
N ASN A 23 7.81 -9.04 8.51
CA ASN A 23 6.45 -9.06 9.07
C ASN A 23 5.81 -7.67 9.19
N SER A 24 6.46 -6.62 8.68
CA SER A 24 5.99 -5.24 8.82
C SER A 24 6.54 -4.39 7.68
N HIS A 25 5.80 -3.32 7.37
CA HIS A 25 6.26 -2.31 6.42
C HIS A 25 7.52 -1.60 6.96
N TRP A 26 8.43 -1.21 6.05
CA TRP A 26 9.70 -0.59 6.42
C TRP A 26 9.53 0.85 6.94
N MET A 27 8.65 1.62 6.30
CA MET A 27 8.31 2.98 6.72
C MET A 27 7.12 2.98 7.67
N SER A 28 7.17 3.83 8.70
CA SER A 28 6.02 4.09 9.56
C SER A 28 5.13 5.20 8.99
N LEU A 29 3.84 5.10 9.27
CA LEU A 29 2.84 6.13 9.05
C LEU A 29 2.39 6.64 10.42
N ASN A 30 2.63 7.93 10.72
CA ASN A 30 2.27 8.53 12.00
C ASN A 30 2.76 7.70 13.23
N GLY A 31 3.99 7.17 13.14
CA GLY A 31 4.58 6.32 14.19
C GLY A 31 4.08 4.86 14.21
N LYS A 32 3.09 4.50 13.39
CA LYS A 32 2.54 3.15 13.29
C LYS A 32 3.11 2.41 12.08
N ARG A 33 3.32 1.10 12.22
CA ARG A 33 3.67 0.19 11.10
C ARG A 33 2.55 -0.81 10.78
N ASP A 34 1.57 -0.88 11.67
CA ASP A 34 0.42 -1.77 11.60
C ASP A 34 -0.78 -1.08 12.29
N ASN A 35 -2.00 -1.54 12.03
CA ASN A 35 -3.26 -1.02 12.60
C ASN A 35 -3.41 0.49 12.48
N PHE A 36 -2.92 1.06 11.37
CA PHE A 36 -3.18 2.44 11.00
C PHE A 36 -4.54 2.54 10.30
N SER A 37 -5.19 3.69 10.45
CA SER A 37 -6.45 4.01 9.79
C SER A 37 -6.32 5.22 8.89
N ARG A 38 -7.38 5.59 8.17
CA ARG A 38 -7.45 6.85 7.40
C ARG A 38 -7.05 8.09 8.19
N GLU A 39 -7.39 8.14 9.49
CA GLU A 39 -7.00 9.26 10.36
C GLU A 39 -5.47 9.43 10.47
N ASP A 40 -4.71 8.34 10.39
CA ASP A 40 -3.25 8.42 10.38
C ASP A 40 -2.71 9.04 9.09
N PHE A 41 -3.41 8.90 7.96
CA PHE A 41 -3.05 9.58 6.72
C PHE A 41 -3.34 11.07 6.76
N TYR A 42 -4.42 11.50 7.41
CA TYR A 42 -4.72 12.93 7.56
C TYR A 42 -3.66 13.70 8.35
N SER A 43 -2.80 13.00 9.12
CA SER A 43 -1.61 13.62 9.72
C SER A 43 -0.66 14.26 8.70
N LEU A 44 -0.71 13.82 7.43
CA LEU A 44 0.09 14.35 6.33
C LEU A 44 -0.31 15.78 5.93
N GLU A 45 -1.49 16.27 6.30
CA GLU A 45 -1.90 17.68 6.11
C GLU A 45 -0.87 18.64 6.72
N ARG A 46 -0.19 18.22 7.80
CA ARG A 46 0.85 19.00 8.49
C ARG A 46 2.18 19.06 7.72
N VAL A 47 2.39 18.16 6.76
CA VAL A 47 3.64 18.04 5.99
C VAL A 47 3.63 18.95 4.77
N SER A 48 2.48 19.09 4.10
CA SER A 48 2.33 19.94 2.92
C SER A 48 0.88 20.31 2.67
N LEU A 49 0.66 21.53 2.18
CA LEU A 49 -0.66 22.04 1.77
C LEU A 49 -1.31 21.22 0.63
N LEU A 50 -0.53 20.42 -0.09
CA LEU A 50 -1.03 19.53 -1.14
C LEU A 50 -1.84 18.35 -0.58
N PHE A 51 -1.55 17.91 0.64
CA PHE A 51 -2.16 16.72 1.24
C PHE A 51 -3.50 17.02 1.93
N THR A 52 -4.39 17.75 1.26
CA THR A 52 -5.75 17.97 1.77
C THR A 52 -6.47 16.64 2.03
N LYS A 53 -7.34 16.57 3.05
CA LYS A 53 -8.20 15.40 3.29
C LYS A 53 -8.87 14.85 2.03
N HIS A 54 -9.46 15.70 1.21
CA HIS A 54 -10.10 15.28 -0.04
C HIS A 54 -9.10 14.67 -1.05
N TYR A 55 -7.88 15.21 -1.15
CA TYR A 55 -6.84 14.62 -1.98
C TYR A 55 -6.41 13.24 -1.45
N ILE A 56 -6.19 13.14 -0.14
CA ILE A 56 -5.82 11.88 0.52
C ILE A 56 -6.90 10.82 0.28
N ASP A 57 -8.16 11.15 0.57
CA ASP A 57 -9.28 10.21 0.39
C ASP A 57 -9.37 9.71 -1.04
N ARG A 58 -9.28 10.62 -2.03
CA ARG A 58 -9.29 10.24 -3.44
C ARG A 58 -8.18 9.25 -3.80
N VAL A 59 -6.95 9.52 -3.36
CA VAL A 59 -5.80 8.64 -3.65
C VAL A 59 -5.97 7.30 -2.95
N LEU A 60 -6.43 7.28 -1.69
CA LEU A 60 -6.66 6.03 -0.96
C LEU A 60 -7.75 5.19 -1.63
N ASP A 61 -8.86 5.81 -2.03
CA ASP A 61 -9.97 5.13 -2.68
C ASP A 61 -9.55 4.56 -4.04
N GLU A 62 -8.82 5.33 -4.84
CA GLU A 62 -8.27 4.87 -6.12
C GLU A 62 -7.34 3.65 -5.94
N ILE A 63 -6.42 3.71 -4.97
CA ILE A 63 -5.50 2.61 -4.71
C ILE A 63 -6.23 1.38 -4.17
N ILE A 64 -7.20 1.54 -3.26
CA ILE A 64 -8.03 0.43 -2.78
C ILE A 64 -8.78 -0.20 -3.95
N GLU A 65 -9.39 0.60 -4.83
CA GLU A 65 -10.08 0.10 -6.02
C GLU A 65 -9.14 -0.72 -6.90
N LYS A 66 -7.96 -0.20 -7.25
CA LYS A 66 -7.00 -0.93 -8.11
C LYS A 66 -6.48 -2.20 -7.46
N VAL A 67 -6.11 -2.13 -6.18
CA VAL A 67 -5.57 -3.29 -5.44
C VAL A 67 -6.64 -4.36 -5.19
N SER A 68 -7.91 -3.97 -5.09
CA SER A 68 -9.02 -4.93 -4.98
C SER A 68 -9.17 -5.84 -6.21
N GLN A 69 -8.65 -5.40 -7.36
CA GLN A 69 -8.65 -6.19 -8.61
C GLN A 69 -7.53 -7.23 -8.67
N TRP A 70 -6.69 -7.33 -7.63
CA TRP A 70 -5.53 -8.23 -7.58
C TRP A 70 -5.84 -9.64 -8.07
N ALA A 71 -6.88 -10.29 -7.55
CA ALA A 71 -7.18 -11.68 -7.91
C ALA A 71 -7.50 -11.85 -9.41
N VAL A 72 -8.21 -10.88 -10.01
CA VAL A 72 -8.57 -10.89 -11.43
C VAL A 72 -7.31 -10.74 -12.29
N LEU A 73 -6.53 -9.70 -12.02
CA LEU A 73 -5.30 -9.40 -12.76
C LEU A 73 -4.24 -10.48 -12.59
N ALA A 74 -4.08 -11.01 -11.37
CA ALA A 74 -3.12 -12.06 -11.10
C ALA A 74 -3.49 -13.38 -11.80
N THR A 75 -4.79 -13.67 -11.93
CA THR A 75 -5.26 -14.82 -12.72
C THR A 75 -5.01 -14.61 -14.21
N GLU A 76 -5.31 -13.41 -14.74
CA GLU A 76 -5.05 -13.04 -16.14
C GLU A 76 -3.56 -13.16 -16.52
N HIS A 77 -2.67 -12.85 -15.57
CA HIS A 77 -1.23 -12.94 -15.73
C HIS A 77 -0.61 -14.26 -15.24
N GLU A 78 -1.42 -15.31 -15.04
CA GLU A 78 -0.97 -16.67 -14.72
C GLU A 78 -0.12 -16.76 -13.44
N VAL A 79 -0.37 -15.89 -12.46
CA VAL A 79 0.27 -15.97 -11.14
C VAL A 79 -0.15 -17.27 -10.46
N PRO A 80 0.77 -18.01 -9.81
CA PRO A 80 0.41 -19.23 -9.09
C PRO A 80 -0.69 -19.01 -8.07
N THR A 81 -1.73 -19.85 -8.07
CA THR A 81 -2.92 -19.69 -7.21
C THR A 81 -2.57 -19.54 -5.73
N SER A 82 -1.59 -20.30 -5.24
CA SER A 82 -1.11 -20.19 -3.85
C SER A 82 -0.61 -18.79 -3.50
N LEU A 83 0.06 -18.12 -4.44
CA LEU A 83 0.55 -16.75 -4.25
C LEU A 83 -0.60 -15.73 -4.38
N ILE A 84 -1.57 -15.97 -5.28
CA ILE A 84 -2.77 -15.14 -5.37
C ILE A 84 -3.49 -15.11 -4.03
N ASP A 85 -3.76 -16.29 -3.47
CA ASP A 85 -4.46 -16.47 -2.20
C ASP A 85 -3.69 -15.85 -1.03
N GLU A 86 -2.37 -16.08 -0.98
CA GLU A 86 -1.50 -15.51 0.05
C GLU A 86 -1.55 -13.99 0.02
N VAL A 87 -1.32 -13.36 -1.14
CA VAL A 87 -1.36 -11.91 -1.27
C VAL A 87 -2.75 -11.39 -0.93
N ALA A 88 -3.80 -11.97 -1.51
CA ALA A 88 -5.19 -11.54 -1.30
C ALA A 88 -5.59 -11.53 0.18
N SER A 89 -5.16 -12.54 0.95
CA SER A 89 -5.44 -12.64 2.38
C SER A 89 -4.77 -11.53 3.23
N ASN A 90 -3.74 -10.87 2.69
CA ASN A 90 -2.95 -9.85 3.37
C ASN A 90 -3.19 -8.42 2.84
N LEU A 91 -4.00 -8.26 1.78
CA LEU A 91 -4.32 -6.95 1.23
C LEU A 91 -5.18 -6.13 2.20
N ARG A 92 -4.78 -4.88 2.43
CA ARG A 92 -5.54 -3.93 3.25
C ARG A 92 -6.52 -3.14 2.38
N LEU A 93 -7.68 -3.73 2.15
CA LEU A 93 -8.75 -3.11 1.36
C LEU A 93 -9.70 -2.24 2.20
N GLN A 94 -9.54 -2.26 3.53
CA GLN A 94 -10.30 -1.45 4.47
C GLN A 94 -9.31 -0.70 5.37
N LEU A 95 -9.44 0.63 5.42
CA LEU A 95 -8.58 1.58 6.15
C LEU A 95 -9.42 2.54 6.97
#